data_AF-A0AB40C4P9-F1
#
_entry.id   AF-A0AB40C4P9-F1
#
_cell.length_a   1.000
_cell.length_b   1.000
_cell.length_c   1.000
_cell.angle_alpha   90.00
_cell.angle_beta   90.00
_cell.angle_gamma   90.00
#
_symmetry.space_group_name_H-M   'P 1'
#
loop_
_entity.id
_entity.type
_entity.pdbx_description
1 polymer ?
#
loop_
_entity_poly.entity_id
_entity_poly.type
_entity_poly.pdbx_seq_one_letter_code
_entity_poly.pdbx_strand_id
1 'polypeptide(L)'
;MELISFPSTVARVPPARGAVLMRSRQWQTCIIRNGGIAEPSGMPAPMGQKTQYKDGFFEKAFMSLFARKMGKFASDTKSNNNNNNNNNNNNKSKKGFWDWDYESFVDVSKRVMMGRNRTQQQLVVREVLLSMLPPGAPAQFRKLFPPTKWAAEFNAALTVPFFHWLVGPSEVVEVEVNGVKQKSGVHIKKCRYLENSGCVGMCVNMCKFPTQDFFTNDFGLPLTMNPNFEDMSCEMIYGQVPPPFEEDPVSKQPCYADFCSIATPSSPICPKLQA
;
A
#
# COMPACT_ATOMS: atom_id res chain seq x y z
N MET A 1 -69.80 -0.66 -48.42
CA MET A 1 -69.75 0.70 -47.83
C MET A 1 -68.87 0.61 -46.60
N GLU A 2 -67.56 0.66 -46.82
CA GLU A 2 -66.56 0.65 -45.75
C GLU A 2 -66.26 2.10 -45.35
N LEU A 3 -66.44 2.38 -44.06
CA LEU A 3 -66.18 3.68 -43.46
C LEU A 3 -64.70 3.76 -43.07
N ILE A 4 -64.06 4.82 -43.55
CA ILE A 4 -62.68 5.22 -43.33
C ILE A 4 -62.53 5.68 -41.88
N SER A 5 -61.58 5.10 -41.12
CA SER A 5 -61.20 5.55 -39.78
C SER A 5 -59.72 5.95 -39.77
N PHE A 6 -59.46 7.20 -39.38
CA PHE A 6 -58.13 7.80 -39.24
C PHE A 6 -57.46 7.37 -37.92
N PRO A 7 -56.13 7.13 -37.87
CA PRO A 7 -55.44 6.89 -36.62
C PRO A 7 -55.09 8.20 -35.90
N SER A 8 -55.57 8.33 -34.66
CA SER A 8 -55.20 9.39 -33.72
C SER A 8 -53.74 9.28 -33.29
N THR A 9 -52.96 10.33 -33.56
CA THR A 9 -51.56 10.45 -33.14
C THR A 9 -51.49 10.85 -31.67
N VAL A 10 -51.10 9.93 -30.79
CA VAL A 10 -50.77 10.25 -29.39
C VAL A 10 -49.31 10.66 -29.30
N ALA A 11 -49.07 11.94 -29.01
CA ALA A 11 -47.74 12.49 -28.76
C ALA A 11 -47.14 11.89 -27.48
N ARG A 12 -45.98 11.21 -27.58
CA ARG A 12 -45.19 10.78 -26.42
C ARG A 12 -44.44 11.98 -25.84
N VAL A 13 -44.77 12.33 -24.60
CA VAL A 13 -43.98 13.23 -23.74
C VAL A 13 -42.69 12.50 -23.33
N PRO A 14 -41.49 13.09 -23.50
CA PRO A 14 -40.25 12.48 -23.00
C PRO A 14 -40.17 12.60 -21.47
N PRO A 15 -39.73 11.56 -20.73
CA PRO A 15 -39.56 11.67 -19.29
C PRO A 15 -38.40 12.62 -18.97
N ALA A 16 -38.64 13.45 -17.95
CA ALA A 16 -37.73 14.47 -17.45
C ALA A 16 -36.37 13.87 -17.06
N ARG A 17 -35.30 14.62 -17.37
CA ARG A 17 -33.92 14.36 -16.94
C ARG A 17 -33.88 14.33 -15.41
N GLY A 18 -33.78 13.13 -14.84
CA GLY A 18 -33.49 12.94 -13.42
C GLY A 18 -32.12 13.51 -13.10
N ALA A 19 -32.08 14.49 -12.20
CA ALA A 19 -30.85 15.01 -11.64
C ALA A 19 -30.07 13.86 -10.99
N VAL A 20 -28.88 13.56 -11.53
CA VAL A 20 -27.91 12.69 -10.87
C VAL A 20 -27.42 13.43 -9.63
N LEU A 21 -28.04 13.13 -8.49
CA LEU A 21 -27.50 13.46 -7.17
C LEU A 21 -26.13 12.78 -7.06
N MET A 22 -25.06 13.55 -7.31
CA MET A 22 -23.71 13.17 -6.94
C MET A 22 -23.68 13.00 -5.42
N ARG A 23 -23.94 11.77 -4.98
CA ARG A 23 -23.78 11.37 -3.59
C ARG A 23 -22.29 11.47 -3.29
N SER A 24 -21.92 12.47 -2.50
CA SER A 24 -20.58 12.66 -1.97
C SER A 24 -20.10 11.34 -1.37
N ARG A 25 -19.19 10.65 -2.07
CA ARG A 25 -18.57 9.40 -1.61
C ARG A 25 -17.61 9.76 -0.47
N GLN A 26 -18.16 9.85 0.74
CA GLN A 26 -17.40 9.86 1.97
C GLN A 26 -16.68 8.51 2.04
N TRP A 27 -15.35 8.54 1.86
CA TRP A 27 -14.50 7.37 1.99
C TRP A 27 -14.60 6.90 3.44
N GLN A 28 -15.48 5.92 3.67
CA GLN A 28 -15.42 5.11 4.87
C GLN A 28 -14.06 4.42 4.85
N THR A 29 -13.26 4.69 5.87
CA THR A 29 -12.07 3.93 6.23
C THR A 29 -12.40 2.45 6.02
N CYS A 30 -11.53 1.72 5.30
CA CYS A 30 -11.60 0.25 5.21
C CYS A 30 -11.30 -0.31 6.59
N ILE A 31 -12.27 -0.19 7.50
CA ILE A 31 -12.32 -0.91 8.75
C ILE A 31 -12.80 -2.29 8.36
N ILE A 32 -12.01 -3.31 8.70
CA ILE A 32 -12.40 -4.72 8.64
C ILE A 32 -13.71 -4.82 9.44
N ARG A 33 -14.85 -4.78 8.76
CA ARG A 33 -16.14 -4.49 9.39
C ARG A 33 -16.67 -5.66 10.22
N ASN A 34 -16.04 -6.83 10.11
CA ASN A 34 -16.40 -8.08 10.79
C ASN A 34 -15.23 -8.75 11.54
N GLY A 35 -14.07 -8.11 11.65
CA GLY A 35 -12.86 -8.71 12.24
C GLY A 35 -12.59 -8.18 13.64
N GLY A 36 -12.55 -9.06 14.63
CA GLY A 36 -12.08 -8.71 15.97
C GLY A 36 -10.60 -8.30 15.96
N ILE A 37 -10.21 -7.49 16.95
CA ILE A 37 -8.79 -7.27 17.27
C ILE A 37 -8.38 -8.43 18.17
N ALA A 38 -7.38 -9.20 17.76
CA ALA A 38 -6.86 -10.29 18.59
C ALA A 38 -5.97 -9.72 19.71
N GLU A 39 -6.11 -10.28 20.91
CA GLU A 39 -5.24 -9.99 22.05
C GLU A 39 -3.77 -10.32 21.71
N PRO A 40 -2.79 -9.62 22.31
CA PRO A 40 -1.39 -9.73 21.96
C PRO A 40 -0.80 -11.03 22.54
N SER A 41 -0.96 -12.13 21.80
CA SER A 41 -0.45 -13.46 22.14
C SER A 41 1.03 -13.68 21.77
N GLY A 42 1.66 -12.68 21.14
CA GLY A 42 3.00 -12.80 20.55
C GLY A 42 3.01 -13.49 19.18
N MET A 43 1.88 -14.05 18.74
CA MET A 43 1.69 -14.56 17.38
C MET A 43 0.73 -13.66 16.58
N PRO A 44 0.90 -13.53 15.25
CA PRO A 44 -0.05 -12.81 14.43
C PRO A 44 -1.46 -13.40 14.52
N ALA A 45 -2.48 -12.53 14.45
CA ALA A 45 -3.86 -12.95 14.43
C ALA A 45 -4.16 -13.78 13.15
N PRO A 46 -5.13 -14.72 13.18
CA PRO A 46 -5.54 -15.42 11.98
C PRO A 46 -6.14 -14.45 10.93
N MET A 47 -6.31 -14.95 9.70
CA MET A 47 -6.97 -14.18 8.64
C MET A 47 -8.37 -13.75 9.08
N GLY A 48 -8.75 -12.51 8.74
CA GLY A 48 -10.04 -11.92 9.11
C GLY A 48 -10.03 -11.17 10.44
N GLN A 49 -8.96 -11.27 11.24
CA GLN A 49 -8.74 -10.48 12.45
C GLN A 49 -7.52 -9.56 12.29
N LYS A 50 -7.52 -8.42 12.99
CA LYS A 50 -6.33 -7.56 13.09
C LYS A 50 -5.46 -7.97 14.27
N THR A 51 -4.17 -8.03 14.04
CA THR A 51 -3.18 -8.25 15.09
C THR A 51 -3.01 -6.97 15.91
N GLN A 52 -3.06 -7.07 17.24
CA GLN A 52 -2.72 -5.93 18.09
C GLN A 52 -1.21 -5.83 18.26
N TYR A 53 -0.62 -4.76 17.72
CA TYR A 53 0.80 -4.45 17.86
C TYR A 53 1.04 -3.45 18.99
N LYS A 54 2.13 -3.63 19.73
CA LYS A 54 2.59 -2.70 20.78
C LYS A 54 3.85 -1.98 20.29
N ASP A 55 3.67 -0.75 19.81
CA ASP A 55 4.78 0.09 19.33
C ASP A 55 5.48 0.80 20.48
N GLY A 56 6.79 0.59 20.58
CA GLY A 56 7.65 1.30 21.52
C GLY A 56 7.97 2.73 21.07
N PHE A 57 8.89 3.36 21.80
CA PHE A 57 9.30 4.74 21.54
C PHE A 57 10.07 4.89 20.21
N PHE A 58 10.99 3.97 19.91
CA PHE A 58 11.78 4.02 18.70
C PHE A 58 10.93 3.77 17.46
N GLU A 59 10.01 2.81 17.51
CA GLU A 59 9.06 2.50 16.45
C GLU A 59 8.20 3.71 16.10
N LYS A 60 7.64 4.39 17.11
CA LYS A 60 6.87 5.64 16.93
C LYS A 60 7.71 6.75 16.31
N ALA A 61 8.98 6.88 16.70
CA ALA A 61 9.88 7.87 16.12
C ALA A 61 10.14 7.60 14.63
N PHE A 62 10.40 6.35 14.24
CA PHE A 62 10.55 5.97 12.83
C PHE A 62 9.27 6.20 12.03
N MET A 63 8.12 5.76 12.54
CA MET A 63 6.82 5.99 11.92
C MET A 63 6.56 7.47 11.67
N SER A 64 6.82 8.32 12.66
CA SER A 64 6.67 9.77 12.56
C SER A 64 7.58 10.37 11.48
N LEU A 65 8.85 9.94 11.43
CA LEU A 65 9.80 10.40 10.41
C LEU A 65 9.33 10.04 8.99
N PHE A 66 8.98 8.77 8.77
CA PHE A 66 8.51 8.27 7.48
C PHE A 66 7.21 8.95 7.06
N ALA A 67 6.22 9.00 7.95
CA ALA A 67 4.93 9.62 7.68
C ALA A 67 5.06 11.11 7.34
N ARG A 68 5.96 11.85 8.01
CA ARG A 68 6.25 13.26 7.68
C ARG A 68 6.85 13.41 6.28
N LYS A 69 7.73 12.49 5.88
CA LYS A 69 8.38 12.54 4.56
C LYS A 69 7.42 12.13 3.44
N MET A 70 6.63 11.08 3.63
CA MET A 70 5.52 10.74 2.74
C MET A 70 4.49 11.87 2.66
N GLY A 71 4.21 12.53 3.79
CA GLY A 71 3.26 13.64 3.88
C GLY A 71 3.57 14.82 2.97
N LYS A 72 4.84 15.01 2.58
CA LYS A 72 5.24 16.03 1.59
C LYS A 72 4.71 15.75 0.18
N PHE A 73 4.44 14.49 -0.12
CA PHE A 73 3.95 14.03 -1.42
C PHE A 73 2.45 13.67 -1.39
N ALA A 74 1.88 13.53 -0.19
CA ALA A 74 0.49 13.19 -0.03
C ALA A 74 -0.40 14.36 -0.47
N SER A 75 -1.52 14.05 -1.13
CA SER A 75 -2.49 15.06 -1.52
C SER A 75 -3.03 15.77 -0.29
N ASP A 76 -3.12 17.10 -0.35
CA ASP A 76 -3.83 17.89 0.64
C ASP A 76 -5.30 17.48 0.59
N THR A 77 -5.92 17.23 1.74
CA THR A 77 -7.39 17.19 1.86
C THR A 77 -7.94 18.61 1.73
N LYS A 78 -7.68 19.30 0.62
CA LYS A 78 -8.42 20.49 0.21
C LYS A 78 -9.64 19.99 -0.56
N SER A 79 -10.68 19.64 0.19
CA SER A 79 -12.02 19.69 -0.38
C SER A 79 -12.28 21.14 -0.76
N ASN A 80 -12.53 21.36 -2.04
CA ASN A 80 -13.22 22.54 -2.56
C ASN A 80 -14.38 22.88 -1.62
N ASN A 81 -14.26 23.99 -0.91
CA ASN A 81 -15.38 24.75 -0.41
C ASN A 81 -15.05 26.22 -0.69
N ASN A 82 -15.24 26.61 -1.95
CA ASN A 82 -15.54 28.01 -2.26
C ASN A 82 -16.92 28.28 -1.69
N ASN A 83 -16.97 28.66 -0.42
CA ASN A 83 -18.03 29.50 0.10
C ASN A 83 -17.42 30.41 1.17
N ASN A 84 -17.45 31.70 0.85
CA ASN A 84 -17.20 32.78 1.77
C ASN A 84 -17.96 32.54 3.07
N ASN A 85 -17.24 32.52 4.19
CA ASN A 85 -17.55 33.42 5.31
C ASN A 85 -16.44 33.35 6.37
N ASN A 86 -16.08 34.54 6.83
CA ASN A 86 -15.19 34.80 7.95
C ASN A 86 -15.60 34.01 9.19
N ASN A 87 -14.66 33.26 9.76
CA ASN A 87 -14.21 33.43 11.15
C ASN A 87 -13.29 32.28 11.56
N ASN A 88 -12.08 32.67 11.99
CA ASN A 88 -11.29 32.09 13.07
C ASN A 88 -11.49 30.60 13.39
N ASN A 89 -10.54 29.79 12.90
CA ASN A 89 -9.64 28.96 13.71
C ASN A 89 -9.07 27.86 12.83
N ASN A 90 -7.98 28.16 12.12
CA ASN A 90 -7.12 27.16 11.50
C ASN A 90 -6.32 26.40 12.58
N ASN A 91 -7.01 25.68 13.46
CA ASN A 91 -6.42 24.60 14.24
C ASN A 91 -6.43 23.32 13.39
N LYS A 92 -5.65 23.30 12.31
CA LYS A 92 -5.01 22.05 11.90
C LYS A 92 -3.98 21.78 13.00
N SER A 93 -4.35 21.01 14.02
CA SER A 93 -3.36 20.47 14.94
C SER A 93 -2.33 19.72 14.08
N LYS A 94 -1.14 20.31 13.94
CA LYS A 94 0.01 19.57 13.42
C LYS A 94 0.16 18.41 14.41
N LYS A 95 -0.16 17.17 13.99
CA LYS A 95 0.09 15.98 14.80
C LYS A 95 1.51 16.09 15.34
N GLY A 96 1.65 16.07 16.66
CA GLY A 96 2.94 16.14 17.32
C GLY A 96 3.80 14.97 16.87
N PHE A 97 5.12 15.08 17.06
CA PHE A 97 6.05 14.03 16.63
C PHE A 97 5.70 12.64 17.25
N TRP A 98 5.04 12.61 18.40
CA TRP A 98 4.67 11.39 19.14
C TRP A 98 3.21 10.94 18.93
N ASP A 99 2.40 11.71 18.19
CA ASP A 99 0.97 11.41 17.95
C ASP A 99 0.75 10.50 16.72
N TRP A 100 1.83 9.89 16.21
CA TRP A 100 1.80 9.02 15.04
C TRP A 100 1.66 7.57 15.48
N ASP A 101 0.56 6.96 15.06
CA ASP A 101 0.30 5.53 15.13
C ASP A 101 0.35 4.90 13.72
N TYR A 102 0.26 3.58 13.68
CA TYR A 102 0.47 2.83 12.44
C TYR A 102 -0.68 3.08 11.45
N GLU A 103 -1.90 3.31 11.96
CA GLU A 103 -3.04 3.67 11.13
C GLU A 103 -2.84 5.03 10.45
N SER A 104 -2.30 6.02 11.18
CA SER A 104 -1.94 7.32 10.62
C SER A 104 -0.89 7.20 9.51
N PHE A 105 0.10 6.32 9.66
CA PHE A 105 1.09 6.02 8.63
C PHE A 105 0.45 5.42 7.37
N VAL A 106 -0.44 4.44 7.53
CA VAL A 106 -1.21 3.84 6.42
C VAL A 106 -2.11 4.87 5.75
N ASP A 107 -2.72 5.79 6.50
CA ASP A 107 -3.56 6.85 5.95
C ASP A 107 -2.77 7.88 5.13
N VAL A 108 -1.53 8.19 5.53
CA VAL A 108 -0.63 8.99 4.68
C VAL A 108 -0.36 8.26 3.38
N SER A 109 -0.08 6.96 3.44
CA SER A 109 0.17 6.14 2.24
C SER A 109 -1.03 6.16 1.28
N LYS A 110 -2.26 6.05 1.79
CA LYS A 110 -3.48 6.18 0.98
C LYS A 110 -3.55 7.52 0.26
N ARG A 111 -3.23 8.62 0.95
CA ARG A 111 -3.22 9.97 0.35
C ARG A 111 -2.11 10.16 -0.68
N VAL A 112 -1.00 9.44 -0.57
CA VAL A 112 0.03 9.40 -1.62
C VAL A 112 -0.50 8.70 -2.88
N MET A 113 -1.39 7.71 -2.76
CA MET A 113 -1.96 7.06 -3.95
C MET A 113 -3.05 7.87 -4.66
N MET A 114 -3.72 8.80 -3.97
CA MET A 114 -4.86 9.53 -4.52
C MET A 114 -4.45 10.39 -5.72
N GLY A 115 -5.19 10.24 -6.83
CA GLY A 115 -4.96 10.99 -8.06
C GLY A 115 -3.71 10.57 -8.85
N ARG A 116 -3.06 9.45 -8.49
CA ARG A 116 -1.89 8.93 -9.18
C ARG A 116 -2.16 7.57 -9.80
N ASN A 117 -1.59 7.35 -10.98
CA ASN A 117 -1.57 6.03 -11.60
C ASN A 117 -0.48 5.13 -10.97
N ARG A 118 -0.38 3.87 -11.41
CA ARG A 118 0.56 2.90 -10.85
C ARG A 118 2.01 3.39 -10.88
N THR A 119 2.49 3.81 -12.03
CA THR A 119 3.89 4.24 -12.20
C THR A 119 4.20 5.48 -11.38
N GLN A 120 3.29 6.44 -11.33
CA GLN A 120 3.43 7.65 -10.51
C GLN A 120 3.47 7.34 -9.01
N GLN A 121 2.66 6.39 -8.54
CA GLN A 121 2.71 5.92 -7.14
C GLN A 121 4.09 5.36 -6.81
N GLN A 122 4.61 4.49 -7.69
CA GLN A 122 5.89 3.82 -7.46
C GLN A 122 7.06 4.81 -7.43
N LEU A 123 7.09 5.76 -8.37
CA LEU A 123 8.12 6.81 -8.42
C LEU A 123 8.13 7.69 -7.17
N VAL A 124 6.95 8.08 -6.68
CA VAL A 124 6.85 8.92 -5.47
C VAL A 124 7.36 8.17 -4.24
N VAL A 125 7.04 6.89 -4.11
CA VAL A 125 7.53 6.10 -2.97
C VAL A 125 9.04 5.89 -3.05
N ARG A 126 9.57 5.62 -4.25
CA ARG A 126 11.01 5.55 -4.48
C ARG A 126 11.71 6.85 -4.04
N GLU A 127 11.15 8.00 -4.39
CA GLU A 127 11.67 9.31 -3.95
C GLU A 127 11.61 9.47 -2.42
N VAL A 128 10.54 9.00 -1.78
CA VAL A 128 10.46 8.97 -0.31
C VAL A 128 11.58 8.13 0.28
N LEU A 129 11.82 6.91 -0.24
CA LEU A 129 12.89 6.02 0.23
C LEU A 129 14.27 6.67 0.07
N LEU A 130 14.54 7.26 -1.09
CA LEU A 130 15.78 8.00 -1.34
C LEU A 130 15.95 9.18 -0.38
N SER A 131 14.87 9.89 -0.07
CA SER A 131 14.92 11.01 0.88
C SER A 131 15.18 10.59 2.34
N MET A 132 15.15 9.28 2.66
CA MET A 132 15.56 8.75 3.96
C MET A 132 17.07 8.62 4.07
N LEU A 133 17.76 8.52 2.94
CA LEU A 133 19.19 8.34 2.90
C LEU A 133 19.94 9.68 2.96
N PRO A 134 21.17 9.70 3.51
CA PRO A 134 22.07 10.84 3.35
C PRO A 134 22.40 11.13 1.88
N PRO A 135 22.70 12.38 1.50
CA PRO A 135 23.14 12.72 0.14
C PRO A 135 24.34 11.88 -0.30
N GLY A 136 24.30 11.37 -1.53
CA GLY A 136 25.33 10.50 -2.10
C GLY A 136 25.25 9.03 -1.66
N ALA A 137 24.50 8.69 -0.60
CA ALA A 137 24.45 7.34 -0.06
C ALA A 137 24.21 6.20 -1.08
N PRO A 138 23.33 6.33 -2.11
CA PRO A 138 23.11 5.25 -3.09
C PRO A 138 24.40 4.83 -3.83
N ALA A 139 25.19 5.81 -4.29
CA ALA A 139 26.43 5.54 -5.00
C ALA A 139 27.46 4.84 -4.10
N GLN A 140 27.57 5.27 -2.83
CA GLN A 140 28.46 4.62 -1.87
C GLN A 140 27.93 3.24 -1.43
N PHE A 141 26.62 3.01 -1.33
CA PHE A 141 26.07 1.68 -1.03
C PHE A 141 26.38 0.68 -2.13
N ARG A 142 26.18 1.04 -3.40
CA ARG A 142 26.55 0.19 -4.54
C ARG A 142 28.03 -0.18 -4.54
N LYS A 143 28.89 0.70 -4.04
CA LYS A 143 30.33 0.45 -3.91
C LYS A 143 30.69 -0.40 -2.68
N LEU A 144 30.00 -0.19 -1.55
CA LEU A 144 30.30 -0.84 -0.26
C LEU A 144 29.63 -2.21 -0.10
N PHE A 145 28.52 -2.46 -0.80
CA PHE A 145 27.72 -3.68 -0.70
C PHE A 145 27.52 -4.31 -2.08
N PRO A 146 28.56 -4.91 -2.69
CA PRO A 146 28.38 -5.68 -3.91
C PRO A 146 27.37 -6.82 -3.67
N PRO A 147 26.59 -7.22 -4.71
CA PRO A 147 25.53 -8.22 -4.59
C PRO A 147 26.14 -9.62 -4.40
N THR A 148 26.59 -9.88 -3.18
CA THR A 148 27.22 -11.13 -2.74
C THR A 148 26.27 -11.88 -1.83
N LYS A 149 26.47 -13.19 -1.69
CA LYS A 149 25.75 -14.02 -0.71
C LYS A 149 25.82 -13.41 0.69
N TRP A 150 26.99 -12.97 1.12
CA TRP A 150 27.17 -12.33 2.43
C TRP A 150 26.32 -11.06 2.58
N ALA A 151 26.32 -10.17 1.58
CA ALA A 151 25.49 -8.97 1.62
C ALA A 151 23.99 -9.30 1.68
N ALA A 152 23.55 -10.33 0.95
CA ALA A 152 22.18 -10.80 0.95
C ALA A 152 21.76 -11.37 2.32
N GLU A 153 22.58 -12.24 2.91
CA GLU A 153 22.34 -12.83 4.24
C GLU A 153 22.38 -11.76 5.34
N PHE A 154 23.30 -10.80 5.26
CA PHE A 154 23.39 -9.69 6.21
C PHE A 154 22.15 -8.79 6.16
N ASN A 155 21.67 -8.44 4.96
CA ASN A 155 20.45 -7.63 4.82
C ASN A 155 19.21 -8.39 5.30
N ALA A 156 19.11 -9.70 5.04
CA ALA A 156 18.04 -10.53 5.60
C ALA A 156 18.05 -10.54 7.14
N ALA A 157 19.23 -10.75 7.74
CA ALA A 157 19.42 -10.76 9.19
C ALA A 157 19.11 -9.41 9.84
N LEU A 158 19.47 -8.29 9.19
CA LEU A 158 19.13 -6.94 9.66
C LEU A 158 17.64 -6.61 9.51
N THR A 159 16.99 -7.14 8.47
CA THR A 159 15.58 -6.82 8.16
C THR A 159 14.65 -7.22 9.30
N VAL A 160 14.88 -8.40 9.88
CA VAL A 160 14.03 -8.95 10.94
C VAL A 160 13.92 -8.01 12.15
N PRO A 161 15.02 -7.62 12.84
CA PRO A 161 14.93 -6.73 13.99
C PRO A 161 14.67 -5.26 13.61
N PHE A 162 15.10 -4.79 12.43
CA PHE A 162 14.99 -3.37 12.09
C PHE A 162 13.61 -2.99 11.54
N PHE A 163 13.00 -3.86 10.74
CA PHE A 163 11.71 -3.59 10.09
C PHE A 163 10.53 -4.30 10.75
N HIS A 164 10.71 -4.97 11.90
CA HIS A 164 9.63 -5.66 12.63
C HIS A 164 8.42 -4.76 12.89
N TRP A 165 8.66 -3.48 13.20
CA TRP A 165 7.59 -2.51 13.45
C TRP A 165 6.79 -2.20 12.18
N LEU A 166 7.45 -2.24 11.02
CA LEU A 166 6.88 -1.87 9.73
C LEU A 166 6.09 -3.03 9.14
N VAL A 167 6.67 -4.22 9.12
CA VAL A 167 6.10 -5.39 8.42
C VAL A 167 5.53 -6.44 9.35
N GLY A 168 5.82 -6.40 10.65
CA GLY A 168 5.38 -7.38 11.64
C GLY A 168 6.40 -8.50 11.89
N PRO A 169 6.02 -9.53 12.69
CA PRO A 169 6.87 -10.67 13.00
C PRO A 169 7.40 -11.37 11.75
N SER A 170 8.72 -11.56 11.73
CA SER A 170 9.41 -12.18 10.61
C SER A 170 10.59 -13.04 11.09
N GLU A 171 11.05 -13.93 10.23
CA GLU A 171 12.21 -14.79 10.50
C GLU A 171 13.05 -14.99 9.24
N VAL A 172 14.36 -15.21 9.42
CA VAL A 172 15.25 -15.53 8.32
C VAL A 172 15.07 -17.00 7.94
N VAL A 173 14.89 -17.25 6.64
CA VAL A 173 14.72 -18.58 6.06
C VAL A 173 15.81 -18.87 5.03
N GLU A 174 16.11 -20.14 4.83
CA GLU A 174 17.00 -20.58 3.76
C GLU A 174 16.23 -20.59 2.43
N VAL A 175 16.85 -20.04 1.40
CA VAL A 175 16.34 -19.95 0.03
C VAL A 175 17.43 -20.36 -0.94
N GLU A 176 17.02 -20.76 -2.14
CA GLU A 176 17.95 -21.03 -3.23
C GLU A 176 17.88 -19.90 -4.25
N VAL A 177 19.02 -19.26 -4.50
CA VAL A 177 19.16 -18.18 -5.49
C VAL A 177 20.26 -18.58 -6.46
N ASN A 178 19.91 -18.71 -7.75
CA ASN A 178 20.84 -19.11 -8.81
C ASN A 178 21.59 -20.42 -8.50
N GLY A 179 20.91 -21.41 -7.93
CA GLY A 179 21.50 -22.70 -7.55
C GLY A 179 22.31 -22.69 -6.25
N VAL A 180 22.37 -21.56 -5.54
CA VAL A 180 23.10 -21.42 -4.28
C VAL A 180 22.15 -21.29 -3.11
N LYS A 181 22.25 -22.21 -2.15
CA LYS A 181 21.55 -22.12 -0.87
C LYS A 181 22.17 -21.05 0.02
N GLN A 182 21.34 -20.18 0.56
CA GLN A 182 21.75 -19.07 1.42
C GLN A 182 20.62 -18.63 2.36
N LYS A 183 20.97 -18.06 3.52
CA LYS A 183 20.02 -17.53 4.50
C LYS A 183 19.64 -16.08 4.18
N SER A 184 19.21 -15.85 2.94
CA SER A 184 18.88 -14.52 2.43
C SER A 184 17.37 -14.29 2.24
N GLY A 185 16.54 -15.26 2.63
CA GLY A 185 15.09 -15.12 2.67
C GLY A 185 14.63 -14.56 4.02
N VAL A 186 13.60 -13.73 4.00
CA VAL A 186 12.88 -13.28 5.19
C VAL A 186 11.41 -13.63 4.98
N HIS A 187 10.88 -14.46 5.86
CA HIS A 187 9.46 -14.81 5.88
C HIS A 187 8.75 -13.94 6.90
N ILE A 188 7.86 -13.07 6.43
CA ILE A 188 6.97 -12.25 7.26
C ILE A 188 5.69 -13.04 7.48
N LYS A 189 5.42 -13.42 8.73
CA LYS A 189 4.32 -14.34 9.09
C LYS A 189 2.95 -13.73 8.79
N LYS A 190 2.81 -12.43 9.03
CA LYS A 190 1.66 -11.63 8.65
C LYS A 190 2.09 -10.19 8.47
N CYS A 191 1.99 -9.68 7.25
CA CYS A 191 2.42 -8.36 6.87
C CYS A 191 1.49 -7.31 7.46
N ARG A 192 1.98 -6.61 8.49
CA ARG A 192 1.25 -5.52 9.16
C ARG A 192 0.76 -4.46 8.18
N TYR A 193 1.56 -4.13 7.16
CA TYR A 193 1.17 -3.13 6.17
C TYR A 193 0.01 -3.60 5.30
N LEU A 194 0.05 -4.86 4.85
CA LEU A 194 -1.03 -5.47 4.06
C LEU A 194 -2.30 -5.64 4.91
N GLU A 195 -2.17 -6.11 6.15
CA GLU A 195 -3.27 -6.27 7.12
C GLU A 195 -3.97 -4.93 7.40
N ASN A 196 -3.21 -3.88 7.74
CA ASN A 196 -3.79 -2.57 8.08
C ASN A 196 -4.30 -1.81 6.86
N SER A 197 -3.67 -1.95 5.69
CA SER A 197 -4.12 -1.30 4.46
C SER A 197 -5.33 -1.99 3.84
N GLY A 198 -5.43 -3.32 3.97
CA GLY A 198 -6.48 -4.13 3.34
C GLY A 198 -6.57 -3.93 1.82
N CYS A 199 -5.45 -3.57 1.17
CA CYS A 199 -5.46 -3.10 -0.20
C CYS A 199 -4.30 -3.67 -1.02
N VAL A 200 -4.64 -4.52 -2.00
CA VAL A 200 -3.70 -5.11 -2.96
C VAL A 200 -2.89 -4.03 -3.68
N GLY A 201 -3.55 -2.96 -4.14
CA GLY A 201 -2.87 -1.85 -4.81
C GLY A 201 -1.85 -1.13 -3.92
N MET A 202 -2.10 -1.02 -2.61
CA MET A 202 -1.12 -0.46 -1.66
C MET A 202 0.07 -1.40 -1.50
N CYS A 203 -0.17 -2.69 -1.30
CA CYS A 203 0.91 -3.66 -1.19
C CYS A 203 1.80 -3.65 -2.44
N VAL A 204 1.21 -3.70 -3.63
CA VAL A 204 1.94 -3.76 -4.90
C VAL A 204 2.65 -2.42 -5.20
N ASN A 205 1.93 -1.30 -5.19
CA ASN A 205 2.46 -0.03 -5.71
C ASN A 205 3.15 0.84 -4.67
N MET A 206 2.94 0.59 -3.37
CA MET A 206 3.54 1.37 -2.30
C MET A 206 4.59 0.60 -1.50
N CYS A 207 4.58 -0.74 -1.55
CA CYS A 207 5.53 -1.57 -0.82
C CYS A 207 6.41 -2.36 -1.79
N LYS A 208 5.86 -3.38 -2.48
CA LYS A 208 6.61 -4.33 -3.31
C LYS A 208 7.49 -3.66 -4.37
N PHE A 209 6.90 -3.09 -5.43
CA PHE A 209 7.70 -2.61 -6.56
C PHE A 209 8.64 -1.46 -6.21
N PRO A 210 8.23 -0.44 -5.42
CA PRO A 210 9.16 0.62 -5.03
C PRO A 210 10.33 0.11 -4.20
N THR A 211 10.11 -0.87 -3.32
CA THR A 211 11.18 -1.43 -2.48
C THR A 211 12.11 -2.31 -3.32
N GLN A 212 11.57 -3.17 -4.19
CA GLN A 212 12.37 -3.97 -5.13
C GLN A 212 13.23 -3.07 -6.04
N ASP A 213 12.66 -2.00 -6.57
CA ASP A 213 13.36 -1.03 -7.42
C ASP A 213 14.44 -0.29 -6.65
N PHE A 214 14.14 0.22 -5.45
CA PHE A 214 15.11 0.88 -4.59
C PHE A 214 16.29 -0.05 -4.25
N PHE A 215 16.03 -1.28 -3.82
CA PHE A 215 17.09 -2.21 -3.47
C PHE A 215 17.93 -2.62 -4.70
N THR A 216 17.28 -2.93 -5.81
CA THR A 216 17.96 -3.41 -7.02
C THR A 216 18.76 -2.29 -7.70
N ASN A 217 18.15 -1.12 -7.89
CA ASN A 217 18.71 -0.06 -8.74
C ASN A 217 19.47 1.02 -7.95
N ASP A 218 19.03 1.37 -6.75
CA ASP A 218 19.69 2.42 -5.94
C ASP A 218 20.68 1.83 -4.93
N PHE A 219 20.28 0.78 -4.20
CA PHE A 219 21.12 0.16 -3.19
C PHE A 219 22.14 -0.82 -3.79
N GLY A 220 21.80 -1.47 -4.91
CA GLY A 220 22.68 -2.39 -5.65
C GLY A 220 22.62 -3.85 -5.18
N LEU A 221 21.59 -4.22 -4.41
CA LEU A 221 21.35 -5.58 -3.97
C LEU A 221 19.96 -6.01 -4.48
N PRO A 222 19.87 -6.95 -5.44
CA PRO A 222 18.59 -7.42 -5.92
C PRO A 222 17.70 -7.92 -4.79
N LEU A 223 16.41 -7.61 -4.87
CA LEU A 223 15.41 -8.04 -3.90
C LEU A 223 14.13 -8.41 -4.64
N THR A 224 13.64 -9.62 -4.39
CA THR A 224 12.29 -10.06 -4.79
C THR A 224 11.39 -10.12 -3.57
N MET A 225 10.16 -9.62 -3.69
CA MET A 225 9.15 -9.68 -2.63
C MET A 225 7.91 -10.43 -3.11
N ASN A 226 7.47 -11.46 -2.38
CA ASN A 226 6.32 -12.28 -2.74
C ASN A 226 5.25 -12.16 -1.65
N PRO A 227 4.28 -11.22 -1.77
CA PRO A 227 3.15 -11.16 -0.86
C PRO A 227 2.19 -12.31 -1.14
N ASN A 228 1.71 -12.96 -0.07
CA ASN A 228 0.59 -13.88 -0.14
C ASN A 228 -0.67 -13.14 0.33
N PHE A 229 -1.64 -13.00 -0.58
CA PHE A 229 -2.87 -12.26 -0.29
C PHE A 229 -3.92 -13.11 0.43
N GLU A 230 -3.75 -14.42 0.52
CA GLU A 230 -4.67 -15.34 1.19
C GLU A 230 -4.46 -15.35 2.71
N ASP A 231 -3.20 -15.41 3.16
CA ASP A 231 -2.84 -15.41 4.58
C ASP A 231 -2.23 -14.09 5.09
N MET A 232 -2.04 -13.12 4.18
CA MET A 232 -1.39 -11.83 4.41
C MET A 232 0.10 -11.93 4.75
N SER A 233 0.77 -13.07 4.56
CA SER A 233 2.22 -13.22 4.70
C SER A 233 2.98 -12.55 3.55
N CYS A 234 4.30 -12.41 3.67
CA CYS A 234 5.14 -11.92 2.59
C CYS A 234 6.54 -12.49 2.71
N GLU A 235 7.12 -12.90 1.58
CA GLU A 235 8.54 -13.26 1.51
C GLU A 235 9.34 -12.09 0.96
N MET A 236 10.56 -11.92 1.46
CA MET A 236 11.57 -11.03 0.91
C MET A 236 12.84 -11.83 0.65
N ILE A 237 13.31 -11.88 -0.58
CA ILE A 237 14.43 -12.73 -1.02
C ILE A 237 15.54 -11.82 -1.51
N TYR A 238 16.54 -11.58 -0.65
CA TYR A 238 17.71 -10.80 -1.00
C TYR A 238 18.64 -11.60 -1.92
N GLY A 239 19.21 -10.92 -2.92
CA GLY A 239 20.04 -11.50 -3.97
C GLY A 239 19.26 -12.04 -5.17
N GLN A 240 17.94 -12.17 -5.08
CA GLN A 240 17.10 -12.59 -6.21
C GLN A 240 16.68 -11.38 -7.04
N VAL A 241 16.80 -11.50 -8.36
CA VAL A 241 16.35 -10.47 -9.30
C VAL A 241 14.82 -10.49 -9.37
N PRO A 242 14.14 -9.35 -9.12
CA PRO A 242 12.68 -9.31 -9.22
C PRO A 242 12.23 -9.41 -10.68
N PRO A 243 11.12 -10.11 -10.96
CA PRO A 243 10.55 -10.15 -12.31
C PRO A 243 9.97 -8.77 -12.69
N PRO A 244 9.84 -8.48 -13.99
CA PRO A 244 9.07 -7.32 -14.45
C PRO A 244 7.60 -7.48 -14.06
N PHE A 245 6.86 -6.35 -14.03
CA PHE A 245 5.47 -6.33 -13.55
C PHE A 245 4.57 -7.31 -14.31
N GLU A 246 4.71 -7.40 -15.63
CA GLU A 246 3.87 -8.21 -16.51
C GLU A 246 4.04 -9.72 -16.28
N GLU A 247 5.20 -10.14 -15.79
CA GLU A 247 5.54 -11.54 -15.48
C GLU A 247 5.29 -11.89 -14.01
N ASP A 248 5.14 -10.88 -13.15
CA ASP A 248 4.91 -11.07 -11.73
C ASP A 248 3.47 -11.56 -11.47
N PRO A 249 3.26 -12.64 -10.69
CA PRO A 249 1.92 -13.15 -10.36
C PRO A 249 1.00 -12.08 -9.77
N VAL A 250 1.53 -11.09 -9.05
CA VAL A 250 0.72 -10.03 -8.44
C VAL A 250 0.02 -9.14 -9.46
N SER A 251 0.46 -9.10 -10.72
CA SER A 251 -0.19 -8.32 -11.79
C SER A 251 -1.62 -8.77 -12.07
N LYS A 252 -1.95 -10.02 -11.73
CA LYS A 252 -3.27 -10.63 -11.93
C LYS A 252 -4.08 -10.69 -10.64
N GLN A 253 -3.60 -10.11 -9.55
CA GLN A 253 -4.25 -10.25 -8.25
C GLN A 253 -5.59 -9.47 -8.19
N PRO A 254 -6.71 -10.12 -7.82
CA PRO A 254 -7.97 -9.44 -7.56
C PRO A 254 -7.91 -8.62 -6.26
N CYS A 255 -8.69 -7.55 -6.16
CA CYS A 255 -8.84 -6.86 -4.87
C CYS A 255 -9.62 -7.76 -3.89
N TYR A 256 -9.52 -7.46 -2.59
CA TYR A 256 -10.33 -8.12 -1.58
C TYR A 256 -11.82 -7.76 -1.69
N ALA A 257 -12.64 -8.69 -2.17
CA ALA A 257 -14.06 -8.44 -2.47
C ALA A 257 -14.87 -7.93 -1.26
N ASP A 258 -14.65 -8.52 -0.08
CA ASP A 258 -15.51 -8.29 1.10
C ASP A 258 -15.18 -7.00 1.86
N PHE A 259 -13.99 -6.43 1.66
CA PHE A 259 -13.51 -5.30 2.47
C PHE A 259 -12.86 -4.16 1.68
N CYS A 260 -12.75 -4.27 0.36
CA CYS A 260 -12.25 -3.20 -0.50
C CYS A 260 -13.42 -2.49 -1.20
N SER A 261 -13.63 -1.21 -0.89
CA SER A 261 -14.74 -0.41 -1.46
C SER A 261 -14.65 -0.17 -2.98
N ILE A 262 -13.48 -0.43 -3.58
CA ILE A 262 -13.26 -0.34 -5.03
C ILE A 262 -13.15 -1.71 -5.69
N ALA A 263 -13.27 -2.81 -4.93
CA ALA A 263 -13.34 -4.13 -5.52
C ALA A 263 -14.57 -4.22 -6.40
N THR A 264 -14.37 -4.78 -7.58
CA THR A 264 -15.47 -5.18 -8.46
C THR A 264 -15.56 -6.70 -8.35
N PRO A 265 -16.63 -7.27 -7.77
CA PRO A 265 -16.70 -8.71 -7.47
C PRO A 265 -16.44 -9.62 -8.68
N SER A 266 -16.77 -9.16 -9.88
CA SER A 266 -16.56 -9.87 -11.13
C SER A 266 -15.23 -9.57 -11.84
N SER A 267 -14.44 -8.60 -11.35
CA SER A 267 -13.16 -8.26 -11.96
C SER A 267 -12.07 -9.21 -11.47
N PRO A 268 -11.39 -9.94 -12.36
CA PRO A 268 -10.30 -10.84 -11.97
C PRO A 268 -9.06 -10.07 -11.48
N ILE A 269 -8.96 -8.77 -11.79
CA ILE A 269 -7.78 -7.95 -11.49
C ILE A 269 -8.20 -6.73 -10.68
N CYS A 270 -7.39 -6.39 -9.67
CA CYS A 270 -7.60 -5.19 -8.88
C CYS A 270 -7.38 -3.92 -9.75
N PRO A 271 -8.33 -2.98 -9.85
CA PRO A 271 -8.19 -1.81 -10.72
C PRO A 271 -6.99 -0.92 -10.41
N LYS A 272 -6.42 -1.02 -9.20
CA LYS A 272 -5.21 -0.29 -8.81
C LYS A 272 -3.91 -0.85 -9.38
N LEU A 273 -3.96 -2.02 -10.01
CA LEU A 273 -2.82 -2.64 -10.70
C LEU A 273 -2.75 -2.24 -12.18
N GLN A 274 -3.84 -1.68 -12.70
CA GLN A 274 -3.89 -1.16 -14.06
C GLN A 274 -3.10 0.16 -14.14
N ALA A 275 -2.46 0.38 -15.29
CA ALA A 275 -1.61 1.54 -15.55
C ALA A 275 -2.38 2.85 -15.65
#